data_AF-A0A8X8XU09-F1
#
_entry.id   AF-A0A8X8XU09-F1
#
_cell.length_a   1.000
_cell.length_b   1.000
_cell.length_c   1.000
_cell.angle_alpha   90.00
_cell.angle_beta   90.00
_cell.angle_gamma   90.00
#
_symmetry.space_group_name_H-M   'P 1'
#
loop_
_entity.id
_entity.type
_entity.pdbx_description
1 polymer ?
#
loop_
_entity_poly.entity_id
_entity_poly.type
_entity_poly.pdbx_seq_one_letter_code
_entity_poly.pdbx_strand_id
1 'polypeptide(L)'
;MMQFEEGNTSNSAVKNLEAKGKSKNKRKRAKASKTSEEVERQRMTHIAVERNWRKQMDEHLQMLRALMPAYYVHRGDQASIVGAAIEFVRAATTPPMP
;
A
#
# COMPACT_ATOMS: atom_id res chain seq x y z
N MET A 1 -1.87 0.78 -30.39
CA MET A 1 -2.40 0.86 -29.01
C MET A 1 -2.32 -0.55 -28.43
N MET A 2 -1.27 -0.86 -27.66
CA MET A 2 -1.15 -2.17 -27.00
C MET A 2 -2.10 -2.18 -25.81
N GLN A 3 -3.13 -3.02 -25.89
CA GLN A 3 -4.04 -3.30 -24.80
C GLN A 3 -3.28 -4.17 -23.78
N PHE A 4 -3.09 -3.67 -22.56
CA PHE A 4 -2.60 -4.48 -21.46
C PHE A 4 -3.79 -5.24 -20.88
N GLU A 5 -3.77 -6.56 -21.03
CA GLU A 5 -4.71 -7.47 -20.38
C GLU A 5 -4.65 -7.30 -18.86
N GLU A 6 -5.79 -7.03 -18.23
CA GLU A 6 -5.97 -7.04 -16.78
C GLU A 6 -5.86 -8.49 -16.27
N GLY A 7 -4.62 -8.95 -16.09
CA GLY A 7 -4.33 -10.21 -15.43
C GLY A 7 -4.74 -10.14 -13.96
N ASN A 8 -5.90 -10.75 -13.65
CA ASN A 8 -6.35 -11.15 -12.32
C ASN A 8 -5.19 -11.76 -11.52
N THR A 9 -4.56 -10.97 -10.64
CA THR A 9 -3.51 -11.46 -9.73
C THR A 9 -4.18 -12.18 -8.57
N SER A 10 -4.57 -13.42 -8.83
CA SER A 10 -4.99 -14.40 -7.84
C SER A 10 -3.94 -14.53 -6.73
N ASN A 11 -4.25 -13.94 -5.56
CA ASN A 11 -4.01 -14.37 -4.17
C ASN A 11 -2.94 -15.46 -3.85
N SER A 12 -1.79 -15.47 -4.52
CA SER A 12 -0.68 -16.38 -4.17
C SER A 12 0.43 -15.69 -3.38
N ALA A 13 0.49 -14.35 -3.40
CA ALA A 13 1.54 -13.58 -2.73
C ALA A 13 1.31 -13.36 -1.21
N VAL A 14 0.08 -13.60 -0.71
CA VAL A 14 -0.29 -13.36 0.69
C VAL A 14 0.19 -14.43 1.69
N LYS A 15 0.83 -15.53 1.25
CA LYS A 15 1.29 -16.62 2.15
C LYS A 15 2.71 -16.52 2.67
N ASN A 16 3.49 -15.47 2.33
CA ASN A 16 4.94 -15.51 2.58
C ASN A 16 5.50 -14.45 3.55
N LEU A 17 4.65 -13.85 4.39
CA LEU A 17 5.10 -12.85 5.38
C LEU A 17 5.04 -13.31 6.84
N GLU A 18 4.55 -14.53 7.13
CA GLU A 18 4.49 -15.07 8.50
C GLU A 18 5.52 -16.18 8.74
N ALA A 19 6.82 -15.84 8.69
CA ALA A 19 7.87 -16.74 9.21
C ALA A 19 9.14 -15.97 9.59
N LYS A 20 9.03 -15.00 10.50
CA LYS A 20 10.21 -14.42 11.17
C LYS A 20 10.48 -15.19 12.46
N GLY A 21 11.20 -16.31 12.34
CA GLY A 21 11.62 -17.11 13.49
C GLY A 21 12.54 -18.28 13.12
N LYS A 22 13.76 -18.24 13.67
CA LYS A 22 14.79 -19.30 13.77
C LYS A 22 15.71 -19.56 12.56
N SER A 23 16.98 -19.72 12.93
CA SER A 23 18.16 -19.93 12.12
C SER A 23 18.15 -21.23 11.31
N LYS A 24 18.85 -21.22 10.16
CA LYS A 24 19.94 -22.15 9.76
C LYS A 24 20.10 -22.17 8.24
N ASN A 25 21.37 -22.22 7.83
CA ASN A 25 21.91 -22.56 6.50
C ASN A 25 20.92 -23.27 5.56
N LYS A 26 20.89 -22.85 4.28
CA LYS A 26 21.21 -23.68 3.09
C LYS A 26 20.62 -23.05 1.82
N ARG A 27 21.51 -22.52 0.97
CA ARG A 27 21.59 -22.71 -0.50
C ARG A 27 22.31 -21.52 -1.14
N LYS A 28 23.61 -21.71 -1.41
CA LYS A 28 24.30 -21.02 -2.51
C LYS A 28 23.57 -21.41 -3.80
N ARG A 29 22.53 -20.66 -4.16
CA ARG A 29 21.92 -20.78 -5.48
C ARG A 29 22.94 -20.16 -6.44
N ALA A 30 23.49 -20.98 -7.32
CA ALA A 30 24.33 -20.49 -8.42
C ALA A 30 23.60 -19.29 -9.02
N LYS A 31 24.19 -18.09 -8.93
CA LYS A 31 23.65 -16.92 -9.62
C LYS A 31 23.88 -17.21 -11.09
N ALA A 32 22.93 -17.89 -11.73
CA ALA A 32 22.74 -17.75 -13.16
C ALA A 32 22.69 -16.24 -13.39
N SER A 33 23.65 -15.73 -14.17
CA SER A 33 23.63 -14.36 -14.64
C SER A 33 22.23 -14.13 -15.20
N LYS A 34 21.37 -13.42 -14.44
CA LYS A 34 20.03 -13.10 -14.93
C LYS A 34 20.27 -12.35 -16.24
N THR A 35 19.73 -12.85 -17.34
CA THR A 35 19.73 -12.15 -18.61
C THR A 35 19.17 -10.75 -18.36
N SER A 36 19.75 -9.73 -18.98
CA SER A 36 19.35 -8.32 -18.77
C SER A 36 17.83 -8.11 -18.86
N GLU A 37 17.18 -8.88 -19.74
CA GLU A 37 15.72 -8.91 -19.93
C GLU A 37 14.95 -9.34 -18.68
N GLU A 38 15.40 -10.36 -17.96
CA GLU A 38 14.74 -10.84 -16.74
C GLU A 38 14.89 -9.83 -15.59
N VAL A 39 16.02 -9.10 -15.54
CA VAL A 39 16.21 -8.02 -14.57
C VAL A 39 15.25 -6.86 -14.86
N GLU A 40 15.10 -6.49 -16.13
CA GLU A 40 14.17 -5.43 -16.52
C GLU A 40 12.71 -5.84 -16.30
N ARG A 41 12.35 -7.11 -16.58
CA ARG A 41 11.02 -7.65 -16.27
C ARG A 41 10.71 -7.58 -14.78
N GLN A 42 11.67 -7.95 -13.94
CA GLN A 42 11.52 -7.85 -12.48
C GLN A 42 11.37 -6.38 -12.04
N ARG A 43 12.17 -5.47 -12.61
CA ARG A 43 12.09 -4.03 -12.35
C ARG A 43 10.73 -3.47 -12.75
N MET A 44 10.22 -3.81 -13.92
CA MET A 44 8.91 -3.40 -14.39
C MET A 44 7.78 -3.91 -13.48
N THR A 45 7.85 -5.17 -13.07
CA THR A 45 6.88 -5.76 -12.14
C THR A 45 6.89 -5.03 -10.80
N HIS A 46 8.08 -4.76 -10.24
CA HIS A 46 8.23 -4.03 -9.00
C HIS A 46 7.64 -2.61 -9.09
N ILE A 47 7.93 -1.91 -10.20
CA ILE A 47 7.36 -0.57 -10.46
C ILE A 47 5.83 -0.63 -10.53
N ALA A 48 5.27 -1.62 -11.22
CA ALA A 48 3.82 -1.76 -11.35
C ALA A 48 3.14 -2.01 -10.01
N VAL A 49 3.66 -2.94 -9.21
CA VAL A 49 3.13 -3.25 -7.87
C VAL A 49 3.20 -2.03 -6.97
N GLU A 50 4.35 -1.35 -6.91
CA GLU A 50 4.52 -0.18 -6.04
C GLU A 50 3.61 1.00 -6.44
N ARG A 51 3.38 1.19 -7.74
CA ARG A 51 2.40 2.18 -8.23
C ARG A 51 0.98 1.82 -7.80
N ASN A 52 0.62 0.54 -7.86
CA ASN A 52 -0.68 0.08 -7.42
C ASN A 52 -0.89 0.32 -5.92
N TRP A 53 0.12 0.03 -5.10
CA TRP A 53 0.07 0.26 -3.65
C TRP A 53 -0.09 1.75 -3.32
N ARG A 54 0.60 2.65 -4.04
CA ARG A 54 0.41 4.10 -3.89
C ARG A 54 -1.00 4.55 -4.29
N LYS A 55 -1.53 4.07 -5.42
CA LYS A 55 -2.91 4.37 -5.84
C LYS A 55 -3.93 3.92 -4.79
N GLN A 56 -3.78 2.71 -4.26
CA GLN A 56 -4.67 2.19 -3.22
C GLN A 56 -4.62 3.04 -1.95
N MET A 57 -3.44 3.51 -1.55
CA MET A 57 -3.31 4.42 -0.40
C MET A 57 -4.02 5.75 -0.65
N ASP A 58 -3.87 6.32 -1.84
CA ASP A 58 -4.53 7.58 -2.21
C ASP A 58 -6.06 7.42 -2.23
N GLU A 59 -6.58 6.30 -2.73
CA GLU A 59 -8.01 5.96 -2.70
C GLU A 59 -8.54 5.88 -1.26
N HIS A 60 -7.84 5.17 -0.37
CA HIS A 60 -8.22 5.07 1.04
C HIS A 60 -8.26 6.42 1.73
N LEU A 61 -7.27 7.27 1.49
CA LEU A 61 -7.22 8.63 2.05
C LEU A 61 -8.32 9.52 1.47
N GLN A 62 -8.67 9.34 0.21
CA GLN A 62 -9.77 10.07 -0.42
C GLN A 62 -11.13 9.66 0.14
N MET A 63 -11.37 8.36 0.37
CA MET A 63 -12.56 7.87 1.06
C MET A 63 -12.64 8.41 2.49
N LEU A 64 -11.54 8.34 3.24
CA LEU A 64 -11.48 8.86 4.61
C LEU A 64 -11.81 10.37 4.66
N ARG A 65 -11.27 11.14 3.70
CA ARG A 65 -11.57 12.57 3.55
C ARG A 65 -13.04 12.84 3.24
N ALA A 66 -13.68 12.01 2.41
CA ALA A 66 -15.09 12.16 2.05
C ALA A 66 -16.04 11.87 3.22
N LEU A 67 -15.64 11.04 4.18
CA LEU A 67 -16.41 10.76 5.40
C LEU A 67 -16.32 11.87 6.45
N MET A 68 -15.29 12.72 6.37
CA MET A 68 -15.12 13.85 7.28
C MET A 68 -15.82 15.10 6.74
N PRO A 69 -16.36 15.95 7.62
CA PRO A 69 -16.82 17.27 7.22
C PRO A 69 -15.67 18.11 6.65
N ALA A 70 -15.95 18.87 5.58
CA ALA A 70 -14.94 19.60 4.81
C ALA A 70 -14.09 20.58 5.64
N TYR A 71 -14.60 21.06 6.78
CA TYR A 71 -13.89 21.97 7.69
C TYR A 71 -12.85 21.30 8.59
N TYR A 72 -12.89 19.97 8.77
CA TYR A 72 -11.86 19.26 9.54
C TYR A 72 -10.56 19.08 8.73
N VAL A 73 -10.66 19.06 7.39
CA VAL A 73 -9.52 18.79 6.51
C VAL A 73 -8.89 20.09 6.02
N HIS A 74 -8.02 20.65 6.84
CA HIS A 74 -7.36 21.94 6.59
C HIS A 74 -6.28 21.87 5.49
N ARG A 75 -5.69 20.69 5.25
CA ARG A 75 -4.68 20.45 4.21
C ARG A 75 -4.85 19.08 3.56
N GLY A 76 -4.54 19.00 2.27
CA GLY A 76 -4.67 17.78 1.47
C GLY A 76 -3.45 16.84 1.49
N ASP A 77 -2.56 16.96 2.48
CA ASP A 77 -1.46 16.02 2.67
C ASP A 77 -1.89 14.81 3.51
N GLN A 78 -1.21 13.67 3.32
CA GLN A 78 -1.61 12.39 3.90
C GLN A 78 -1.61 12.41 5.45
N ALA A 79 -0.64 13.10 6.06
CA ALA A 79 -0.52 13.18 7.52
C ALA A 79 -1.67 14.00 8.14
N SER A 80 -2.00 15.15 7.55
CA SER A 80 -3.11 15.98 7.98
C SER A 80 -4.46 15.27 7.87
N ILE A 81 -4.69 14.49 6.79
CA ILE A 81 -5.93 13.72 6.61
C ILE A 81 -6.10 12.70 7.74
N VAL A 82 -5.04 11.95 8.07
CA VAL A 82 -5.09 10.95 9.15
C VAL A 82 -5.28 11.61 10.52
N GLY A 83 -4.55 12.69 10.80
CA GLY A 83 -4.68 13.44 12.06
C GLY A 83 -6.09 14.01 12.26
N ALA A 84 -6.65 14.62 11.22
CA ALA A 84 -8.02 15.15 11.25
C ALA A 84 -9.07 14.07 11.49
N ALA A 85 -8.88 12.87 10.91
CA ALA A 85 -9.80 11.75 11.12
C ALA A 85 -9.80 11.26 12.57
N ILE A 86 -8.63 11.16 13.19
CA ILE A 86 -8.51 10.79 14.60
C ILE A 86 -9.21 11.81 15.49
N GLU A 87 -8.98 13.10 15.22
CA GLU A 87 -9.61 14.18 15.97
C GLU A 87 -11.14 14.20 15.80
N PHE A 88 -11.63 13.97 14.58
CA PHE A 88 -13.06 13.88 14.28
C PHE A 88 -13.74 12.76 15.09
N VAL A 89 -13.15 11.56 15.09
CA VAL A 89 -13.67 10.43 15.88
C VAL A 89 -13.62 10.74 17.37
N ARG A 90 -12.53 11.34 17.86
CA ARG A 90 -12.42 11.74 19.27
C ARG A 90 -13.53 12.72 19.67
N ALA A 91 -13.73 13.77 18.88
CA ALA A 91 -14.78 14.78 19.13
C ALA A 91 -16.19 14.17 19.13
N ALA A 92 -16.45 13.18 18.28
CA ALA A 92 -17.73 12.47 18.24
C ALA A 92 -17.99 11.59 19.48
N THR A 93 -16.93 11.17 20.18
CA THR A 93 -17.01 10.28 21.35
C THR A 93 -16.91 11.02 22.69
N THR A 94 -16.46 12.28 22.70
CA THR A 94 -16.41 13.11 23.90
C THR A 94 -17.78 13.74 24.16
N PRO A 95 -18.46 13.43 25.28
CA PRO A 95 -19.74 14.06 25.60
C PRO A 95 -19.55 15.56 25.87
N PRO A 96 -20.54 16.42 25.53
CA PRO A 96 -20.50 17.82 25.89
C PRO A 96 -20.44 17.95 27.41
N MET A 97 -19.44 18.66 27.91
CA MET A 97 -19.33 18.98 29.34
C MET A 97 -20.49 19.93 29.72
N PRO A 98 -21.17 19.71 30.87
CA PRO A 98 -22.25 20.57 31.35
C PRO A 98 -21.77 21.96 31.73
#